data_AF-A0A0J5L3J3-F1
#
_entry.id   AF-A0A0J5L3J3-F1
#
_cell.length_a   1.000
_cell.length_b   1.000
_cell.length_c   1.000
_cell.angle_alpha   90.00
_cell.angle_beta   90.00
_cell.angle_gamma   90.00
#
_symmetry.space_group_name_H-M   'P 1'
#
loop_
_entity.id
_entity.type
_entity.pdbx_description
1 polymer ?
#
loop_
_entity_poly.entity_id
_entity_poly.type
_entity_poly.pdbx_seq_one_letter_code
_entity_poly.pdbx_strand_id
1 'polypeptide(L)' 'MASSFQNEVPKARINLKLDLHTGGASKKTELPLKLLVTGDFSNGQEHAPLSEREKVNINKNNFDAVLSDYSPQVNLTV' A
#
# COMPACT_ATOMS: atom_id res chain seq x y z
N MET A 1 -0.52 7.81 23.25
CA MET A 1 0.78 7.17 23.00
C MET A 1 0.61 5.69 23.25
N ALA A 2 0.48 4.88 22.19
CA ALA A 2 0.23 3.45 22.32
C ALA A 2 1.49 2.75 22.86
N SER A 3 1.39 2.14 24.03
CA SER A 3 2.43 1.28 24.60
C SER A 3 2.55 0.03 23.73
N SER A 4 3.59 -0.03 22.89
CA SER A 4 3.90 -1.23 22.10
C SER A 4 4.24 -2.41 23.03
N PHE A 5 3.82 -3.61 22.64
CA PHE A 5 4.15 -4.89 23.30
C PHE A 5 5.65 -5.11 23.56
N GLN A 6 6.54 -4.34 22.92
CA GLN A 6 7.99 -4.36 23.13
C GLN A 6 8.47 -3.94 24.53
N ASN A 7 7.60 -3.42 25.40
CA ASN A 7 7.98 -2.93 26.74
C ASN A 7 7.87 -3.98 27.87
N GLU A 8 7.40 -5.19 27.58
CA GLU A 8 7.36 -6.27 28.59
C GLU A 8 8.72 -6.97 28.66
N VAL A 9 9.53 -6.62 29.66
CA VAL A 9 10.84 -7.22 29.89
C VAL A 9 10.71 -8.41 30.86
N PRO A 10 11.04 -9.65 30.44
CA PRO A 10 10.99 -10.81 31.33
C PRO A 10 11.94 -10.69 32.53
N LYS A 11 11.68 -11.49 33.57
CA LYS A 11 12.52 -11.51 34.77
C LYS A 11 13.91 -12.08 34.43
N ALA A 12 14.94 -11.23 34.46
CA ALA A 12 16.33 -11.62 34.25
C ALA A 12 17.24 -11.05 35.35
N ARG A 13 18.45 -11.61 35.51
CA ARG A 13 19.45 -11.13 36.50
C ARG A 13 19.99 -9.74 36.18
N ILE A 14 20.04 -9.37 34.91
CA ILE A 14 20.35 -8.02 34.42
C ILE A 14 19.44 -7.79 33.21
N ASN A 15 18.76 -6.64 33.18
CA ASN A 15 17.96 -6.18 32.06
C ASN A 15 18.55 -4.86 31.54
N LEU A 16 19.03 -4.84 30.30
CA LEU A 16 19.54 -3.64 29.64
C LEU A 16 18.46 -3.11 28.69
N LYS A 17 17.98 -1.90 28.94
CA LYS A 17 17.02 -1.19 28.09
C LYS A 17 17.66 0.08 27.55
N LEU A 18 17.63 0.27 26.24
CA LEU A 18 17.97 1.54 25.60
C LEU A 18 16.69 2.38 25.51
N ASP A 19 16.60 3.42 26.34
CA ASP A 19 15.52 4.40 26.26
C ASP A 19 16.00 5.62 25.46
N LEU A 20 15.47 5.80 24.25
CA LEU A 20 15.84 6.88 23.35
C LEU A 20 15.06 8.14 23.71
N HIS A 21 15.65 9.02 24.51
CA HIS A 21 15.10 10.37 24.75
C HIS A 21 15.30 11.25 23.51
N THR A 22 14.23 11.44 22.72
CA THR A 22 14.25 12.32 21.54
C THR A 22 14.07 13.80 21.88
N GLY A 23 14.05 14.18 23.16
CA GLY A 23 13.95 15.58 23.60
C GLY A 23 12.69 16.32 23.13
N GLY A 24 11.60 15.60 22.83
CA GLY A 24 10.38 16.18 22.28
C GLY A 24 10.41 16.40 20.76
N ALA A 25 11.44 15.95 20.06
CA ALA A 25 11.48 16.01 18.60
C ALA A 25 10.44 15.05 18.00
N SER A 26 9.49 15.62 17.25
CA SER A 26 8.52 14.86 16.47
C SER A 26 9.16 14.30 15.21
N LYS A 27 9.00 13.00 14.97
CA LYS A 27 9.43 12.35 13.73
C LYS A 27 8.64 12.93 12.55
N LYS A 28 9.33 13.64 11.65
CA LYS A 28 8.74 14.07 10.38
C LYS A 28 8.52 12.84 9.50
N THR A 29 7.28 12.58 9.13
CA THR A 29 6.93 11.52 8.18
C THR A 29 6.65 12.18 6.84
N GLU A 30 7.31 11.71 5.79
CA GLU A 30 7.11 12.23 4.44
C GLU A 30 5.95 11.51 3.76
N LEU A 31 5.20 12.27 2.95
CA LEU A 31 4.15 11.69 2.14
C LEU A 31 4.76 11.12 0.86
N PRO A 32 4.44 9.86 0.49
CA PRO A 32 4.93 9.29 -0.74
C PRO A 32 4.27 9.96 -1.95
N LEU A 33 5.03 10.17 -3.02
CA LEU A 33 4.47 10.55 -4.31
C LEU A 33 3.68 9.38 -4.90
N LYS A 34 2.34 9.49 -4.90
CA LYS A 34 1.44 8.49 -5.49
C LYS A 34 0.77 9.06 -6.74
N LEU A 35 1.10 8.48 -7.89
CA LEU A 35 0.55 8.88 -9.18
C LEU A 35 -0.72 8.08 -9.49
N LEU A 36 -1.68 8.73 -10.15
CA LEU A 36 -2.87 8.10 -10.70
C LEU A 36 -2.75 8.08 -12.23
N VAL A 37 -2.80 6.89 -12.81
CA VAL A 37 -2.82 6.70 -14.26
C VAL A 37 -4.25 6.36 -14.66
N THR A 38 -4.79 7.10 -15.63
CA THR A 38 -6.16 6.92 -16.14
C THR A 38 -6.14 6.60 -17.62
N GLY A 39 -6.93 5.63 -18.03
CA GLY A 39 -7.07 5.20 -19.42
C GLY A 39 -8.16 4.14 -19.54
N ASP A 40 -8.52 3.80 -20.76
CA ASP A 40 -9.33 2.61 -21.01
C ASP A 40 -8.41 1.39 -21.07
N PHE A 41 -8.41 0.60 -20.01
CA PHE A 41 -7.67 -0.65 -19.95
C PHE A 41 -8.54 -1.85 -20.34
N SER A 42 -9.87 -1.69 -20.32
CA SER A 42 -10.86 -2.78 -20.49
C SER A 42 -11.35 -2.97 -21.91
N ASN A 43 -11.00 -2.06 -22.81
CA ASN A 43 -11.60 -2.00 -24.15
C ASN A 43 -13.13 -1.85 -24.06
N GLY A 44 -13.57 -0.87 -23.25
CA GLY A 44 -14.98 -0.51 -23.09
C GLY A 44 -15.87 -1.48 -22.31
N GLN A 45 -15.34 -2.50 -21.64
CA GLN A 45 -16.13 -3.47 -20.86
C GLN A 45 -16.64 -2.91 -19.51
N GLU A 46 -16.02 -1.84 -19.00
CA GLU A 46 -16.41 -1.24 -17.72
C GLU A 46 -17.62 -0.31 -17.86
N HIS A 47 -18.77 -0.79 -17.37
CA HIS A 47 -20.05 -0.08 -17.42
C HIS A 47 -20.42 0.66 -16.12
N ALA A 48 -19.70 0.42 -15.02
CA ALA A 48 -19.97 1.12 -13.76
C ALA A 48 -19.73 2.63 -13.90
N PRO A 49 -20.53 3.47 -13.24
CA PRO A 49 -20.31 4.91 -13.20
C PRO A 49 -18.97 5.22 -12.54
N LEU A 50 -18.33 6.33 -12.93
CA LEU A 50 -16.98 6.69 -12.46
C LEU A 50 -16.85 6.74 -10.93
N SER A 51 -17.91 7.13 -10.23
CA SER A 51 -17.94 7.21 -8.76
C SER A 51 -17.82 5.84 -8.06
N GLU A 52 -18.21 4.77 -8.73
CA GLU A 52 -18.21 3.40 -8.19
C GLU A 52 -16.94 2.64 -8.58
N ARG A 53 -16.13 3.16 -9.51
CA ARG A 53 -14.90 2.50 -9.98
C ARG A 53 -13.81 2.55 -8.92
N GLU A 54 -13.25 1.39 -8.60
CA GLU A 54 -12.16 1.28 -7.64
C GLU A 54 -10.79 1.57 -8.27
N LYS A 55 -9.89 2.14 -7.46
CA LYS A 55 -8.50 2.41 -7.85
C LYS A 55 -7.64 1.22 -7.46
N VAL A 56 -7.06 0.54 -8.44
CA VAL A 56 -6.15 -0.60 -8.21
C VAL A 56 -4.71 -0.11 -8.05
N ASN A 57 -4.02 -0.61 -7.03
CA ASN A 57 -2.61 -0.31 -6.80
C ASN A 57 -1.71 -1.25 -7.60
N ILE A 58 -0.77 -0.69 -8.36
CA ILE A 58 0.19 -1.44 -9.17
C ILE A 58 1.62 -1.18 -8.68
N ASN A 59 2.41 -2.24 -8.58
CA ASN A 59 3.84 -2.22 -8.30
C ASN A 59 4.54 -3.36 -9.06
N LYS A 60 5.87 -3.45 -8.94
CA LYS A 60 6.69 -4.44 -9.68
C LYS A 60 6.36 -5.91 -9.36
N ASN A 61 5.72 -6.16 -8.22
CA ASN A 61 5.49 -7.52 -7.71
C ASN A 61 4.06 -8.00 -7.94
N ASN A 62 3.13 -7.13 -8.37
CA ASN A 62 1.72 -7.48 -8.56
C ASN A 62 1.17 -7.16 -9.95
N PHE A 63 2.01 -6.70 -10.88
CA PHE A 63 1.59 -6.31 -12.22
C PHE A 63 0.85 -7.44 -12.96
N ASP A 64 1.45 -8.65 -13.00
CA ASP A 64 0.87 -9.79 -13.72
C ASP A 64 -0.44 -10.27 -13.10
N ALA A 65 -0.55 -10.23 -11.76
CA ALA A 65 -1.76 -10.58 -11.05
C ALA A 65 -2.90 -9.60 -11.37
N VAL A 66 -2.63 -8.29 -11.29
CA VAL A 66 -3.61 -7.26 -11.64
C VAL A 66 -4.06 -7.38 -13.10
N LEU A 67 -3.13 -7.64 -14.03
CA LEU A 67 -3.47 -7.83 -15.44
C LEU A 67 -4.35 -9.07 -15.65
N SER A 68 -4.07 -10.15 -14.92
CA SER A 68 -4.84 -11.40 -14.99
C SER A 68 -6.26 -11.21 -14.44
N ASP A 69 -6.41 -10.55 -13.30
CA ASP A 69 -7.72 -10.25 -12.69
C ASP A 69 -8.56 -9.34 -13.61
N TYR A 70 -7.90 -8.43 -14.32
CA TYR A 70 -8.56 -7.50 -15.22
C TYR A 70 -8.99 -8.16 -16.55
N SER A 71 -8.33 -9.24 -16.97
CA SER A 71 -8.67 -10.09 -18.12
C SER A 71 -9.14 -9.32 -19.38
N PRO A 72 -8.35 -8.38 -19.91
CA PRO A 72 -8.75 -7.59 -21.08
C PRO A 72 -8.97 -8.48 -22.31
N GLN A 73 -10.05 -8.22 -23.06
CA GLN A 73 -10.42 -8.99 -24.24
C GLN A 73 -10.41 -8.13 -25.50
N VAL A 74 -9.92 -8.72 -26.58
CA VAL A 74 -9.83 -8.10 -27.91
C VAL A 74 -10.29 -9.12 -28.94
N ASN A 75 -11.26 -8.73 -29.76
CA ASN A 75 -11.70 -9.49 -30.92
C ASN A 75 -11.42 -8.65 -32.18
N LEU A 76 -10.51 -9.13 -33.01
CA LEU A 76 -10.06 -8.45 -34.22
C LEU A 76 -10.16 -9.40 -35.40
N THR A 77 -10.75 -8.93 -36.48
CA THR A 77 -10.63 -9.57 -37.79
C THR A 77 -9.50 -8.89 -38.53
N VAL A 78 -8.48 -9.68 -38.90
CA VAL A 78 -7.26 -9.21 -39.59
C VAL A 78 -7.34 -9.57 -41.07
#